data_AF-A0A497L879-F1
#
_entry.id   AF-A0A497L879-F1
#
_cell.length_a   1.000
_cell.length_b   1.000
_cell.length_c   1.000
_cell.angle_alpha   90.00
_cell.angle_beta   90.00
_cell.angle_gamma   90.00
#
_symmetry.space_group_name_H-M   'P 1'
#
loop_
_entity.id
_entity.type
_entity.pdbx_description
1 polymer ?
#
loop_
_entity_poly.entity_id
_entity_poly.type
_entity_poly.pdbx_seq_one_letter_code
_entity_poly.pdbx_strand_id
1 'polypeptide(L)'
;GPALLIVFARASVNAEMVSFNAQAFTHNSVEPESRGTFLRLSPLNYSLDVSFNYPNISLSNAYALTFNYSSNLTQTASGNESAAYKIPHFLDESPTLIVVTGWNSTNFFAEWTAYPQIPVEIGMDFSNALTISNVYNFDYLVTINSVIYKCTVWLGGPKK
;
A
#
# COMPACT_ATOMS: atom_id res chain seq x y z
N GLY A 1 -17.77 14.29 6.19
CA GLY A 1 -16.33 14.29 6.51
C GLY A 1 -15.62 13.29 5.63
N PRO A 2 -14.32 13.48 5.36
CA PRO A 2 -13.52 12.53 4.59
C PRO A 2 -13.45 11.16 5.26
N ALA A 3 -13.51 10.12 4.43
CA ALA A 3 -13.45 8.72 4.82
C ALA A 3 -12.57 7.94 3.82
N LEU A 4 -12.02 6.83 4.28
CA LEU A 4 -11.20 5.93 3.47
C LEU A 4 -11.88 4.55 3.46
N LEU A 5 -12.36 4.12 2.29
CA LEU A 5 -12.85 2.75 2.08
C LEU A 5 -11.65 1.87 1.74
N ILE A 6 -11.48 0.78 2.47
CA ILE A 6 -10.43 -0.20 2.26
C ILE A 6 -11.09 -1.54 2.01
N VAL A 7 -10.68 -2.21 0.94
CA VAL A 7 -11.15 -3.55 0.59
C VAL A 7 -9.96 -4.47 0.48
N PHE A 8 -10.03 -5.61 1.16
CA PHE A 8 -9.11 -6.72 0.95
C PHE A 8 -9.87 -7.86 0.26
N ALA A 9 -9.21 -8.51 -0.69
CA ALA A 9 -9.71 -9.72 -1.32
C ALA A 9 -8.63 -10.80 -1.20
N ARG A 10 -9.03 -12.00 -0.82
CA ARG A 10 -8.14 -13.16 -0.68
C ARG A 10 -8.60 -14.25 -1.63
N ALA A 11 -7.67 -14.83 -2.37
CA ALA A 11 -7.98 -15.95 -3.24
C ALA A 11 -8.40 -17.17 -2.40
N SER A 12 -9.40 -17.92 -2.87
CA SER A 12 -9.85 -19.14 -2.18
C SER A 12 -8.85 -20.29 -2.31
N VAL A 13 -8.00 -20.27 -3.35
CA VAL A 13 -7.04 -21.33 -3.67
C VAL A 13 -5.70 -21.20 -2.94
N ASN A 14 -5.35 -19.99 -2.51
CA ASN A 14 -4.14 -19.73 -1.72
C ASN A 14 -4.40 -18.54 -0.78
N ALA A 15 -4.25 -18.77 0.53
CA ALA A 15 -4.48 -17.76 1.55
C ALA A 15 -3.43 -16.62 1.54
N GLU A 16 -2.25 -16.85 0.97
CA GLU A 16 -1.17 -15.87 0.81
C GLU A 16 -1.46 -14.90 -0.36
N MET A 17 -2.35 -15.27 -1.28
CA MET A 17 -2.75 -14.41 -2.40
C MET A 17 -3.82 -13.43 -1.96
N VAL A 18 -3.38 -12.30 -1.42
CA VAL A 18 -4.23 -11.18 -1.00
C VAL A 18 -3.98 -9.97 -1.89
N SER A 19 -5.07 -9.38 -2.39
CA SER A 19 -5.06 -8.06 -3.00
C SER A 19 -5.82 -7.06 -2.12
N PHE A 20 -5.53 -5.78 -2.29
CA PHE A 20 -6.25 -4.73 -1.62
C PHE A 20 -6.47 -3.54 -2.56
N ASN A 21 -7.47 -2.73 -2.24
CA ASN A 21 -7.60 -1.41 -2.80
C ASN A 21 -8.11 -0.44 -1.73
N ALA A 22 -7.79 0.85 -1.89
CA ALA A 22 -8.24 1.88 -0.99
C ALA A 22 -8.69 3.12 -1.78
N GLN A 23 -9.86 3.64 -1.41
CA GLN A 23 -10.49 4.77 -2.08
C GLN A 23 -10.89 5.81 -1.03
N ALA A 24 -10.30 7.00 -1.13
CA ALA A 24 -10.74 8.14 -0.36
C ALA A 24 -12.05 8.68 -0.94
N PHE A 25 -13.00 9.03 -0.08
CA PHE A 25 -14.26 9.63 -0.48
C PHE A 25 -14.79 10.56 0.61
N THR A 26 -15.71 11.45 0.24
CA THR A 26 -16.37 12.36 1.15
C THR A 26 -17.88 12.34 0.94
N HIS A 27 -18.63 12.61 2.00
CA HIS A 27 -20.06 12.85 1.93
C HIS A 27 -20.36 14.29 2.32
N ASN A 28 -21.05 15.02 1.43
CA ASN A 28 -21.42 16.43 1.60
C ASN A 28 -20.26 17.39 1.93
N SER A 29 -19.06 17.11 1.41
CA SER A 29 -17.91 18.00 1.53
C SER A 29 -17.05 17.96 0.25
N VAL A 30 -16.03 18.82 0.19
CA VAL A 30 -15.04 18.83 -0.90
C VAL A 30 -14.44 17.43 -1.06
N GLU A 31 -14.12 17.07 -2.31
CA GLU A 31 -13.44 15.81 -2.63
C GLU A 31 -12.09 15.73 -1.90
N PRO A 32 -11.68 14.55 -1.39
CA PRO A 32 -10.37 14.38 -0.80
C PRO A 32 -9.27 14.67 -1.82
N GLU A 33 -8.17 15.25 -1.34
CA GLU A 33 -6.96 15.34 -2.13
C GLU A 33 -6.45 13.95 -2.55
N SER A 34 -5.69 13.92 -3.65
CA SER A 34 -5.05 12.69 -4.10
C SER A 34 -4.09 12.11 -3.05
N ARG A 35 -3.93 10.78 -3.06
CA ARG A 35 -2.91 10.09 -2.27
C ARG A 35 -1.52 10.67 -2.54
N GLY A 36 -0.76 10.93 -1.48
CA GLY A 36 0.59 11.48 -1.52
C GLY A 36 0.65 13.01 -1.44
N THR A 37 -0.50 13.68 -1.28
CA THR A 37 -0.55 15.14 -1.16
C THR A 37 0.03 15.62 0.17
N PHE A 38 -0.39 15.04 1.30
CA PHE A 38 0.01 15.56 2.63
C PHE A 38 1.24 14.89 3.19
N LEU A 39 1.36 13.59 2.99
CA LEU A 39 2.44 12.78 3.56
C LEU A 39 3.15 11.98 2.48
N ARG A 40 4.47 11.83 2.65
CA ARG A 40 5.24 10.80 1.97
C ARG A 40 5.49 9.65 2.96
N LEU A 41 5.00 8.47 2.62
CA LEU A 41 5.10 7.27 3.45
C LEU A 41 6.14 6.31 2.89
N SER A 42 7.15 5.99 3.68
CA SER A 42 8.28 5.14 3.31
C SER A 42 8.44 4.00 4.33
N PRO A 43 7.71 2.89 4.18
CA PRO A 43 7.83 1.75 5.08
C PRO A 43 8.99 0.83 4.64
N LEU A 44 9.93 0.60 5.55
CA LEU A 44 11.12 -0.23 5.34
C LEU A 44 11.53 -0.90 6.64
N ASN A 45 11.92 -2.17 6.59
CA ASN A 45 12.45 -2.92 7.74
C ASN A 45 11.61 -2.80 9.02
N TYR A 46 10.29 -2.98 8.90
CA TYR A 46 9.31 -2.86 9.98
C TYR A 46 9.28 -1.49 10.68
N SER A 47 9.82 -0.47 10.02
CA SER A 47 9.65 0.93 10.38
C SER A 47 8.87 1.63 9.27
N LEU A 48 8.06 2.62 9.64
CA LEU A 48 7.41 3.54 8.73
C LEU A 48 7.99 4.92 8.98
N ASP A 49 8.73 5.43 8.00
CA ASP A 49 9.14 6.83 7.99
C ASP A 49 8.08 7.67 7.28
N VAL A 50 7.67 8.74 7.94
CA VAL A 50 6.65 9.67 7.47
C VAL A 50 7.30 11.04 7.30
N SER A 51 7.26 11.60 6.10
CA SER A 51 7.69 12.97 5.82
C SER A 51 6.49 13.85 5.49
N PHE A 52 6.48 15.06 6.02
CA PHE A 52 5.38 16.01 5.86
C PHE A 52 5.65 16.89 4.63
N ASN A 53 4.70 16.96 3.71
CA ASN A 53 4.85 17.81 2.51
C ASN A 53 4.47 19.27 2.76
N TYR A 54 3.78 19.55 3.86
CA TYR A 54 3.31 20.89 4.25
C TYR A 54 3.65 21.18 5.72
N PRO A 55 3.88 22.46 6.07
CA PRO A 55 3.95 22.87 7.46
C PRO A 55 2.59 22.72 8.15
N ASN A 56 2.59 22.60 9.49
CA ASN A 56 1.38 22.48 10.33
C ASN A 56 0.55 21.20 10.13
N ILE A 57 1.18 20.11 9.68
CA ILE A 57 0.57 18.79 9.74
C ILE A 57 0.56 18.29 11.18
N SER A 58 -0.61 17.84 11.63
CA SER A 58 -0.76 17.11 12.90
C SER A 58 -1.25 15.70 12.62
N LEU A 59 -0.47 14.70 13.04
CA LEU A 59 -0.85 13.30 12.91
C LEU A 59 -1.85 12.93 14.01
N SER A 60 -2.87 12.14 13.65
CA SER A 60 -3.91 11.70 14.58
C SER A 60 -3.73 10.22 14.93
N ASN A 61 -3.92 9.33 13.97
CA ASN A 61 -3.78 7.89 14.16
C ASN A 61 -3.04 7.25 13.00
N ALA A 62 -2.35 6.16 13.29
CA ALA A 62 -1.69 5.33 12.30
C ALA A 62 -2.04 3.86 12.54
N TYR A 63 -2.33 3.13 11.47
CA TYR A 63 -2.86 1.77 11.49
C TYR A 63 -2.07 0.87 10.53
N ALA A 64 -1.95 -0.39 10.91
CA ALA A 64 -1.51 -1.48 10.05
C ALA A 64 -2.67 -2.49 9.93
N LEU A 65 -3.07 -2.76 8.69
CA LEU A 65 -4.24 -3.54 8.35
C LEU A 65 -3.84 -4.66 7.38
N THR A 66 -4.29 -5.88 7.66
CA THR A 66 -4.22 -7.02 6.73
C THR A 66 -5.63 -7.58 6.53
N PHE A 67 -5.75 -8.65 5.75
CA PHE A 67 -7.02 -9.36 5.62
C PHE A 67 -7.52 -9.90 6.97
N ASN A 68 -6.63 -10.38 7.84
CA ASN A 68 -7.00 -11.03 9.12
C ASN A 68 -6.74 -10.16 10.36
N TYR A 69 -5.88 -9.14 10.27
CA TYR A 69 -5.40 -8.40 11.43
C TYR A 69 -5.57 -6.89 11.27
N SER A 70 -5.76 -6.21 12.40
CA SER A 70 -5.66 -4.75 12.47
C SER A 70 -4.94 -4.37 13.76
N SER A 71 -4.07 -3.38 13.68
CA SER A 71 -3.36 -2.83 14.84
C SER A 71 -3.09 -1.36 14.65
N ASN A 72 -3.10 -0.61 15.76
CA ASN A 72 -2.52 0.72 15.79
C ASN A 72 -1.00 0.63 15.70
N LEU A 73 -0.38 1.61 15.06
CA LEU A 73 1.07 1.75 14.99
C LEU A 73 1.60 2.53 16.20
N THR A 74 2.70 2.06 16.77
CA THR A 74 3.39 2.77 17.86
C THR A 74 4.34 3.80 17.28
N GLN A 75 4.15 5.08 17.61
CA GLN A 75 5.07 6.14 17.21
C GLN A 75 6.41 5.98 17.95
N THR A 76 7.50 6.02 17.20
CA THR A 76 8.88 5.90 17.72
C THR A 76 9.65 7.22 17.65
N ALA A 77 9.28 8.11 16.73
CA ALA A 77 9.83 9.46 16.63
C ALA A 77 8.75 10.47 16.22
N SER A 78 8.90 11.70 16.72
CA SER A 78 8.04 12.84 16.36
C SER A 78 8.91 14.08 16.19
N GLY A 79 8.83 14.69 15.02
CA GLY A 79 9.42 15.98 14.70
C GLY A 79 8.40 16.92 14.05
N ASN A 80 8.84 18.12 13.69
CA ASN A 80 7.97 19.13 13.06
C ASN A 80 7.67 18.81 11.59
N GLU A 81 8.56 18.06 10.93
CA GLU A 81 8.49 17.75 9.49
C GLU A 81 8.45 16.24 9.20
N SER A 82 8.58 15.43 10.24
CA SER A 82 8.62 13.98 10.10
C SER A 82 8.16 13.25 11.35
N ALA A 83 7.75 12.00 11.16
CA ALA A 83 7.46 11.07 12.23
C ALA A 83 7.94 9.67 11.83
N ALA A 84 8.16 8.82 12.82
CA ALA A 84 8.45 7.41 12.58
C ALA A 84 7.53 6.53 13.42
N TYR A 85 7.17 5.38 12.86
CA TYR A 85 6.31 4.39 13.53
C TYR A 85 6.89 2.99 13.39
N LYS A 86 6.65 2.14 14.38
CA LYS A 86 6.99 0.72 14.31
C LYS A 86 5.84 -0.07 13.70
N ILE A 87 6.13 -0.81 12.63
CA ILE A 87 5.19 -1.74 11.99
C ILE A 87 5.21 -3.08 12.76
N PRO A 88 4.05 -3.59 13.18
CA PRO A 88 3.98 -4.88 13.88
C PRO A 88 4.35 -6.03 12.94
N HIS A 89 4.86 -7.11 13.53
CA HIS A 89 5.05 -8.36 12.81
C HIS A 89 3.77 -9.17 12.93
N PHE A 90 2.96 -9.20 11.87
CA PHE A 90 1.81 -10.09 11.81
C PHE A 90 2.26 -11.51 11.49
N LEU A 91 1.48 -12.49 11.96
CA LEU A 91 1.68 -13.91 11.61
C LEU A 91 1.12 -14.26 10.22
N ASP A 92 0.49 -13.28 9.57
CA ASP A 92 -0.08 -13.37 8.23
C ASP A 92 0.98 -12.96 7.19
N GLU A 93 1.16 -13.77 6.16
CA GLU A 93 2.12 -13.50 5.08
C GLU A 93 1.59 -12.49 4.04
N SER A 94 0.35 -12.03 4.19
CA SER A 94 -0.25 -11.04 3.29
C SER A 94 0.37 -9.64 3.39
N PRO A 95 0.33 -8.84 2.31
CA PRO A 95 0.73 -7.44 2.36
C PRO A 95 -0.07 -6.68 3.41
N THR A 96 0.64 -5.86 4.18
CA THR A 96 0.05 -4.97 5.18
C THR A 96 -0.23 -3.62 4.55
N LEU A 97 -1.48 -3.18 4.58
CA LEU A 97 -1.84 -1.81 4.26
C LEU A 97 -1.60 -0.93 5.49
N ILE A 98 -0.74 0.05 5.34
CA ILE A 98 -0.46 1.06 6.35
C ILE A 98 -1.30 2.29 6.01
N VAL A 99 -2.00 2.82 7.02
CA VAL A 99 -2.83 4.02 6.90
C VAL A 99 -2.40 5.01 7.98
N VAL A 100 -2.15 6.25 7.59
CA VAL A 100 -1.84 7.37 8.49
C VAL A 100 -2.88 8.45 8.28
N THR A 101 -3.47 8.92 9.38
CA THR A 101 -4.50 9.95 9.38
C THR A 101 -3.99 11.19 10.11
N GLY A 102 -4.49 12.35 9.73
CA GLY A 102 -4.07 13.60 10.33
C GLY A 102 -4.88 14.78 9.85
N TRP A 103 -4.43 15.95 10.25
CA TRP A 103 -5.04 17.22 9.91
C TRP A 103 -3.98 18.16 9.34
N ASN A 104 -4.32 18.79 8.22
CA ASN A 104 -3.63 20.00 7.76
C ASN A 104 -4.47 21.19 8.20
N SER A 105 -4.17 21.72 9.40
CA SER A 105 -4.94 22.77 10.06
C SER A 105 -6.43 22.40 10.22
N THR A 106 -7.28 22.71 9.24
CA THR A 106 -8.73 22.46 9.26
C THR A 106 -9.16 21.20 8.51
N ASN A 107 -8.34 20.69 7.60
CA ASN A 107 -8.73 19.62 6.69
C ASN A 107 -8.17 18.29 7.18
N PHE A 108 -9.06 17.33 7.47
CA PHE A 108 -8.67 15.96 7.75
C PHE A 108 -8.20 15.26 6.48
N PHE A 109 -7.17 14.43 6.61
CA PHE A 109 -6.67 13.58 5.54
C PHE A 109 -6.38 12.16 6.03
N ALA A 110 -6.35 11.24 5.08
CA ALA A 110 -5.88 9.88 5.26
C ALA A 110 -4.94 9.52 4.10
N GLU A 111 -3.76 9.03 4.42
CA GLU A 111 -2.72 8.64 3.47
C GLU A 111 -2.35 7.18 3.72
N TRP A 112 -2.03 6.43 2.67
CA TRP A 112 -1.77 5.00 2.80
C TRP A 112 -0.68 4.48 1.88
N THR A 113 -0.08 3.35 2.26
CA THR A 113 0.94 2.63 1.49
C THR A 113 0.92 1.14 1.83
N ALA A 114 1.37 0.31 0.90
CA ALA A 114 1.62 -1.11 1.16
C ALA A 114 2.95 -1.32 1.88
N TYR A 115 3.02 -2.37 2.70
CA TYR A 115 4.24 -2.93 3.26
C TYR A 115 4.24 -4.47 3.14
N PRO A 116 5.29 -5.08 2.58
CA PRO A 116 6.41 -4.43 1.91
C PRO A 116 5.93 -3.60 0.70
N GLN A 117 6.64 -2.52 0.37
CA GLN A 117 6.39 -1.85 -0.90
C GLN A 117 6.82 -2.80 -2.00
N ILE A 118 5.85 -3.49 -2.63
CA ILE A 118 6.10 -4.27 -3.83
C ILE A 118 6.00 -3.29 -4.99
N PRO A 119 7.11 -2.97 -5.68
CA PRO A 119 7.02 -2.18 -6.90
C PRO A 119 6.28 -3.04 -7.93
N VAL A 120 5.08 -2.64 -8.30
CA VAL A 120 4.37 -3.23 -9.44
C VAL A 120 4.56 -2.28 -10.62
N GLU A 121 5.67 -2.42 -11.33
CA GLU A 121 5.83 -1.79 -12.65
C GLU A 121 5.16 -2.69 -13.69
N ILE A 122 3.96 -2.29 -14.11
CA ILE A 122 3.27 -2.91 -15.23
C ILE A 122 3.93 -2.41 -16.52
N GLY A 123 4.47 -3.32 -17.33
CA GLY A 123 5.17 -2.98 -18.57
C GLY A 123 6.70 -2.88 -18.45
N MET A 124 7.29 -3.34 -17.33
CA MET A 124 8.73 -3.56 -17.24
C MET A 124 9.19 -4.56 -18.32
N ASP A 125 10.26 -4.22 -19.04
CA ASP A 125 10.84 -5.08 -20.07
C ASP A 125 11.66 -6.21 -19.44
N PHE A 126 11.15 -7.44 -19.52
CA PHE A 126 11.82 -8.67 -19.08
C PHE A 126 12.57 -9.37 -20.22
N SER A 127 12.80 -8.72 -21.37
CA SER A 127 13.48 -9.29 -22.54
C SER A 127 14.85 -9.93 -22.21
N ASN A 128 15.57 -9.38 -21.21
CA ASN A 128 16.85 -9.91 -20.73
C ASN A 128 16.75 -10.86 -19.51
N ALA A 129 15.54 -11.09 -18.99
CA ALA A 129 15.30 -11.79 -17.71
C ALA A 129 15.52 -13.31 -17.75
N LEU A 130 15.69 -13.91 -18.93
CA LEU A 130 16.03 -15.34 -19.10
C LEU A 130 17.43 -15.69 -18.53
N THR A 131 18.23 -14.70 -18.14
CA THR A 131 19.53 -14.90 -17.47
C THR A 131 19.47 -14.78 -15.94
N ILE A 132 18.28 -14.57 -15.36
CA ILE A 132 18.09 -14.30 -13.93
C ILE A 132 17.32 -15.46 -13.28
N SER A 133 17.93 -16.14 -12.30
CA SER A 133 17.38 -17.33 -11.62
C SER A 133 16.13 -17.07 -10.75
N ASN A 134 15.69 -15.82 -10.63
CA ASN A 134 14.66 -15.39 -9.68
C ASN A 134 13.44 -14.78 -10.40
N VAL A 135 13.21 -15.17 -11.66
CA VAL A 135 12.09 -14.69 -12.48
C VAL A 135 11.17 -15.86 -12.80
N TYR A 136 9.91 -15.73 -12.39
CA TYR A 136 8.83 -16.68 -12.66
C TYR A 136 7.88 -16.09 -13.70
N ASN A 137 7.38 -16.95 -14.59
CA ASN A 137 6.32 -16.57 -15.51
C ASN A 137 5.08 -17.42 -15.27
N PHE A 138 3.91 -16.80 -15.44
CA PHE A 138 2.62 -17.44 -15.32
C PHE A 138 1.77 -17.06 -16.52
N ASP A 139 1.30 -18.08 -17.24
CA ASP A 139 0.41 -17.90 -18.38
C ASP A 139 -1.03 -18.13 -17.95
N TYR A 140 -1.87 -17.10 -18.13
CA TYR A 140 -3.31 -17.15 -17.88
C TYR A 140 -4.07 -16.90 -19.18
N LEU A 141 -5.19 -17.58 -19.35
CA LEU A 141 -6.18 -17.23 -20.37
C LEU A 141 -7.20 -16.29 -19.72
N VAL A 142 -7.28 -15.05 -20.21
CA VAL A 142 -8.22 -14.04 -19.73
C VAL A 142 -9.22 -13.72 -20.82
N THR A 143 -10.49 -13.56 -20.46
CA THR A 143 -11.54 -13.19 -21.43
C THR A 143 -11.90 -11.72 -21.25
N ILE A 144 -11.74 -10.92 -22.30
CA ILE A 144 -12.14 -9.50 -22.32
C ILE A 144 -13.12 -9.33 -23.48
N ASN A 145 -14.33 -8.84 -23.20
CA ASN A 145 -15.40 -8.67 -24.20
C ASN A 145 -15.66 -9.92 -25.06
N SER A 146 -15.72 -11.10 -24.44
CA SER A 146 -15.93 -12.41 -25.11
C SER A 146 -14.80 -12.86 -26.05
N VAL A 147 -13.63 -12.21 -26.00
CA VAL A 147 -12.43 -12.63 -26.71
C VAL A 147 -11.41 -13.16 -25.70
N ILE A 148 -10.78 -14.30 -26.02
CA ILE A 148 -9.77 -14.93 -25.17
C ILE A 148 -8.38 -14.36 -25.52
N TYR A 149 -7.69 -13.86 -24.51
CA TYR A 149 -6.33 -13.36 -24.58
C TYR A 149 -5.42 -14.22 -23.73
N LYS A 150 -4.20 -14.45 -24.20
CA LYS A 150 -3.11 -14.97 -23.38
C LYS A 150 -2.49 -13.81 -22.60
N CYS A 151 -2.62 -13.83 -21.28
CA CYS A 151 -1.97 -12.90 -20.38
C CYS A 151 -0.77 -13.60 -19.73
N THR A 152 0.43 -13.11 -19.97
CA THR A 152 1.64 -13.61 -19.32
C THR A 152 2.06 -12.63 -18.22
N VAL A 153 2.10 -13.11 -16.98
CA VAL A 153 2.55 -12.35 -15.82
C VAL A 153 3.98 -12.77 -15.48
N TRP A 154 4.86 -11.78 -15.36
CA TRP A 154 6.26 -11.98 -14.95
C TRP A 154 6.43 -11.48 -13.52
N LEU A 155 6.96 -12.33 -12.64
CA LEU A 155 7.28 -12.01 -11.26
C LEU A 155 8.79 -12.16 -11.06
N GLY A 156 9.48 -11.08 -10.69
CA GLY A 156 10.92 -11.08 -10.44
C GLY A 156 11.25 -10.49 -9.08
N GLY A 157 12.19 -11.11 -8.35
CA GLY A 157 12.72 -10.58 -7.09
C GLY A 157 14.16 -10.07 -7.21
N PRO A 158 14.60 -9.13 -6.35
CA PRO A 158 16.00 -8.70 -6.30
C PRO A 158 16.94 -9.87 -5.95
N LYS A 159 18.19 -9.82 -6.45
CA LYS A 159 19.23 -10.81 -6.11
C LYS A 159 19.53 -10.72 -4.60
N LYS A 160 19.53 -11.86 -3.90
CA LYS A 160 20.10 -11.97 -2.55
C LYS A 160 21.62 -11.77 -2.60
#